data_AF-A0A3L6DVQ0-F1
#
_entry.id   AF-A0A3L6DVQ0-F1
#
_cell.length_a   1.000
_cell.length_b   1.000
_cell.length_c   1.000
_cell.angle_alpha   90.00
_cell.angle_beta   90.00
_cell.angle_gamma   90.00
#
_symmetry.space_group_name_H-M   'P 1'
#
loop_
_entity.id
_entity.type
_entity.pdbx_description
1 polymer ?
#
loop_
_entity_poly.entity_id
_entity_poly.type
_entity_poly.pdbx_seq_one_letter_code
_entity_poly.pdbx_strand_id
1 'polypeptide(L)'
;MMGRLRITEVFLAAAVVTAAAVTTSGFMVAAVRDDDFFVDGSVYCDTCRAGFETNATTPIAGAKVRLECRHYMSASGAVERSAEGTTDAAGKYRIELVDNRGAEEVCSVALVSSPVPGCAEKEVGRDRAQVSLFTDAGAGLATTVRRANPLGFLKDKPLANCGQILSSYALGSAPSY
;
A
#
# COMPACT_ATOMS: atom_id res chain seq x y z
N MET A 1 32.34 29.48 86.87
CA MET A 1 31.72 28.34 87.59
C MET A 1 31.53 27.20 86.61
N MET A 2 31.96 26.01 87.04
CA MET A 2 31.86 24.71 86.36
C MET A 2 30.45 24.40 85.85
N GLY A 3 30.33 23.72 84.70
CA GLY A 3 29.03 23.25 84.22
C GLY A 3 29.01 22.32 83.00
N ARG A 4 29.83 21.26 83.03
CA ARG A 4 29.76 19.96 82.33
C ARG A 4 28.99 19.82 80.99
N LEU A 5 29.76 19.36 79.99
CA LEU A 5 29.39 18.62 78.78
C LEU A 5 28.46 17.41 79.07
N ARG A 6 27.47 17.18 78.19
CA ARG A 6 26.98 15.83 77.86
C ARG A 6 26.68 15.73 76.36
N ILE A 7 27.46 14.87 75.70
CA ILE A 7 27.26 14.38 74.34
C ILE A 7 26.38 13.13 74.45
N THR A 8 25.34 13.03 73.61
CA THR A 8 24.82 11.73 73.17
C THR A 8 24.14 11.90 71.82
N GLU A 9 24.55 11.05 70.90
CA GLU A 9 24.26 11.02 69.48
C GLU A 9 22.83 10.59 69.17
N VAL A 10 22.29 11.07 68.05
CA VAL A 10 21.22 10.37 67.34
C VAL A 10 21.62 10.23 65.88
N PHE A 11 21.63 8.98 65.44
CA PHE A 11 22.11 8.44 64.18
C PHE A 11 21.19 8.77 62.99
N LEU A 12 21.86 8.95 61.84
CA LEU A 12 21.49 8.64 60.45
C LEU A 12 20.01 8.66 60.00
N ALA A 13 19.78 9.42 58.93
CA ALA A 13 19.14 8.87 57.72
C ALA A 13 19.64 9.65 56.49
N ALA A 14 20.69 9.14 55.83
CA ALA A 14 21.04 9.56 54.49
C ALA A 14 20.06 8.89 53.51
N ALA A 15 19.11 9.65 52.98
CA ALA A 15 18.23 9.19 51.92
C ALA A 15 19.01 9.15 50.60
N VAL A 16 19.56 7.99 50.25
CA VAL A 16 20.12 7.72 48.93
C VAL A 16 18.96 7.45 47.97
N VAL A 17 18.57 8.45 47.18
CA VAL A 17 17.60 8.29 46.10
C VAL A 17 18.34 7.72 44.89
N THR A 18 18.37 6.40 44.75
CA THR A 18 18.79 5.76 43.50
C THR A 18 17.67 5.89 42.48
N ALA A 19 17.79 6.84 41.56
CA ALA A 19 16.93 6.95 40.39
C ALA A 19 17.24 5.80 39.42
N ALA A 20 16.47 4.71 39.51
CA ALA A 20 16.44 3.69 38.47
C ALA A 20 15.70 4.26 37.25
N ALA A 21 16.46 4.75 36.26
CA ALA A 21 15.92 5.14 34.97
C ALA A 21 15.48 3.88 34.22
N VAL A 22 14.22 3.49 34.41
CA VAL A 22 13.58 2.48 33.56
C VAL A 22 13.34 3.14 32.21
N THR A 23 14.25 2.93 31.27
CA THR A 23 14.03 3.27 29.87
C THR A 23 13.01 2.29 29.31
N THR A 24 11.73 2.59 29.50
CA THR A 24 10.66 1.92 28.78
C THR A 24 10.80 2.32 27.32
N SER A 25 11.45 1.48 26.52
CA SER A 25 11.38 1.53 25.06
C SER A 25 9.92 1.33 24.67
N GLY A 26 9.19 2.44 24.51
CA GLY A 26 7.83 2.43 24.04
C GLY A 26 7.78 1.88 22.63
N PHE A 27 7.18 0.70 22.46
CA PHE A 27 6.75 0.24 21.15
C PHE A 27 5.58 1.12 20.73
N MET A 28 5.81 2.03 19.79
CA MET A 28 4.73 2.77 19.14
C MET A 28 3.96 1.78 18.25
N VAL A 29 2.88 1.22 18.79
CA VAL A 29 1.89 0.51 17.98
C VAL A 29 1.04 1.59 17.33
N ALA A 30 1.18 1.76 16.01
CA ALA A 30 0.26 2.60 15.25
C ALA A 30 -1.16 2.04 15.44
N ALA A 31 -2.06 2.84 15.99
CA ALA A 31 -3.45 2.45 16.19
C ALA A 31 -4.15 2.45 14.82
N VAL A 32 -4.54 1.27 14.32
CA VAL A 32 -5.46 1.15 13.18
C VAL A 32 -6.81 1.69 13.64
N ARG A 33 -7.35 2.69 12.94
CA ARG A 33 -8.66 3.26 13.24
C ARG A 33 -9.73 2.46 12.50
N ASP A 34 -10.92 2.37 13.09
CA ASP A 34 -12.06 1.62 12.52
C ASP A 34 -12.50 2.14 11.13
N ASP A 35 -12.01 3.33 10.75
CA ASP A 35 -12.33 3.99 9.49
C ASP A 35 -11.27 3.79 8.39
N ASP A 36 -10.12 3.18 8.66
CA ASP A 36 -9.02 3.10 7.67
C ASP A 36 -9.37 2.14 6.51
N PHE A 37 -8.97 2.52 5.29
CA PHE A 37 -9.20 1.72 4.08
C PHE A 37 -7.97 0.87 3.73
N PHE A 38 -8.20 -0.38 3.32
CA PHE A 38 -7.17 -1.26 2.80
C PHE A 38 -7.41 -1.54 1.32
N VAL A 39 -6.44 -1.24 0.47
CA VAL A 39 -6.49 -1.50 -0.96
C VAL A 39 -5.62 -2.70 -1.30
N ASP A 40 -6.27 -3.80 -1.65
CA ASP A 40 -5.64 -5.01 -2.17
C ASP A 40 -5.56 -4.95 -3.69
N GLY A 41 -4.47 -5.44 -4.26
CA GLY A 41 -4.36 -5.62 -5.70
C GLY A 41 -3.19 -6.50 -6.09
N SER A 42 -2.97 -6.62 -7.40
CA SER A 42 -1.86 -7.38 -7.94
C SER A 42 -1.18 -6.66 -9.09
N VAL A 43 0.10 -6.98 -9.28
CA VAL A 43 0.90 -6.54 -10.42
C VAL A 43 1.47 -7.76 -11.13
N TYR A 44 1.37 -7.74 -12.45
CA TYR A 44 1.76 -8.84 -13.30
C TYR A 44 2.61 -8.38 -14.49
N CYS A 45 3.34 -9.32 -15.07
CA CYS A 45 4.04 -9.14 -16.33
C CYS A 45 3.13 -9.60 -17.46
N ASP A 46 2.69 -8.66 -18.29
CA ASP A 46 1.94 -8.93 -19.50
C ASP A 46 2.89 -9.44 -20.59
N THR A 47 3.11 -10.76 -20.55
CA THR A 47 4.03 -11.46 -21.45
C THR A 47 3.61 -11.43 -22.91
N CYS A 48 2.35 -11.11 -23.19
CA CYS A 48 1.80 -11.02 -24.54
C CYS A 48 1.38 -9.62 -24.94
N ARG A 49 1.54 -8.63 -24.06
CA ARG A 49 1.04 -7.26 -24.26
C ARG A 49 -0.46 -7.27 -24.63
N ALA A 50 -1.21 -8.18 -24.01
CA ALA A 50 -2.61 -8.46 -24.30
C ALA A 50 -3.55 -7.41 -23.72
N GLY A 51 -3.12 -6.76 -22.65
CA GLY A 51 -3.90 -5.80 -21.92
C GLY A 51 -4.85 -6.38 -20.87
N PHE A 52 -4.61 -7.63 -20.46
CA PHE A 52 -5.30 -8.31 -19.37
C PHE A 52 -4.46 -9.54 -18.95
N GLU A 53 -4.81 -10.18 -17.83
CA GLU A 53 -4.14 -11.40 -17.41
C GLU A 53 -4.49 -12.57 -18.35
N THR A 54 -3.46 -13.21 -18.90
CA THR A 54 -3.58 -14.44 -19.69
C THR A 54 -2.98 -15.63 -18.93
N ASN A 55 -3.17 -16.85 -19.41
CA ASN A 55 -2.52 -18.03 -18.84
C ASN A 55 -0.97 -18.03 -18.93
N ALA A 56 -0.37 -17.10 -19.67
CA ALA A 56 1.09 -16.93 -19.76
C ALA A 56 1.61 -15.78 -18.87
N THR A 57 0.71 -15.03 -18.24
CA THR A 57 1.07 -13.95 -17.32
C THR A 57 1.83 -14.47 -16.12
N THR A 58 2.84 -13.71 -15.66
CA THR A 58 3.60 -14.03 -14.45
C THR A 58 3.44 -12.94 -13.40
N PRO A 59 3.33 -13.29 -12.10
CA PRO A 59 3.31 -12.29 -11.04
C PRO A 59 4.65 -11.57 -10.96
N ILE A 60 4.63 -10.28 -10.62
CA ILE A 60 5.86 -9.51 -10.39
C ILE A 60 6.03 -9.28 -8.89
N ALA A 61 7.00 -9.96 -8.29
CA ALA A 61 7.42 -9.68 -6.93
C ALA A 61 8.27 -8.41 -6.85
N GLY A 62 8.07 -7.57 -5.83
CA GLY A 62 8.83 -6.34 -5.63
C GLY A 62 8.46 -5.19 -6.58
N ALA A 63 7.37 -5.30 -7.34
CA ALA A 63 6.83 -4.15 -8.07
C ALA A 63 6.37 -3.08 -7.09
N LYS A 64 6.66 -1.82 -7.42
CA LYS A 64 6.18 -0.68 -6.67
C LYS A 64 4.91 -0.12 -7.31
N VAL A 65 3.94 0.19 -6.47
CA VAL A 65 2.69 0.86 -6.82
C VAL A 65 2.47 2.04 -5.89
N ARG A 66 1.64 2.98 -6.31
CA ARG A 66 1.24 4.13 -5.49
C ARG A 66 -0.25 4.34 -5.58
N LEU A 67 -0.93 4.30 -4.44
CA LEU A 67 -2.28 4.81 -4.29
C LEU A 67 -2.19 6.34 -4.34
N GLU A 68 -2.94 6.97 -5.24
CA GLU A 68 -3.02 8.41 -5.40
C GLU A 68 -4.47 8.85 -5.31
N CYS A 69 -4.75 9.79 -4.41
CA CYS A 69 -6.06 10.37 -4.22
C CYS A 69 -6.04 11.85 -4.58
N ARG A 70 -7.07 12.28 -5.29
CA ARG A 70 -7.24 13.65 -5.78
C ARG A 70 -8.65 14.09 -5.40
N HIS A 71 -8.81 15.33 -4.95
CA HIS A 71 -10.14 15.86 -4.70
C HIS A 71 -10.97 15.84 -5.99
N TYR A 72 -12.22 15.38 -5.91
CA TYR A 72 -13.07 15.13 -7.09
C TYR A 72 -13.35 16.39 -7.93
N MET A 73 -13.31 17.58 -7.31
CA MET A 73 -13.49 18.88 -7.98
C MET A 73 -12.16 19.58 -8.32
N SER A 74 -11.01 18.93 -8.13
CA SER A 74 -9.70 19.55 -8.34
C SER A 74 -9.46 19.87 -9.82
N ALA A 75 -9.41 21.16 -10.16
CA ALA A 75 -9.10 21.62 -11.51
C ALA A 75 -7.63 21.45 -11.89
N SER A 76 -6.71 21.46 -10.90
CA SER A 76 -5.29 21.20 -11.13
C SER A 76 -5.00 19.72 -11.37
N GLY A 77 -5.92 18.86 -10.93
CA GLY A 77 -5.72 17.43 -10.88
C GLY A 77 -4.50 17.05 -10.05
N ALA A 78 -4.10 17.82 -9.03
CA ALA A 78 -2.97 17.48 -8.17
C ALA A 78 -3.26 16.27 -7.26
N VAL A 79 -2.22 15.48 -6.95
CA VAL A 79 -2.32 14.45 -5.89
C VAL A 79 -2.32 15.16 -4.54
N GLU A 80 -3.36 14.94 -3.75
CA GLU A 80 -3.44 15.49 -2.38
C GLU A 80 -2.96 14.50 -1.35
N ARG A 81 -3.14 13.20 -1.62
CA ARG A 81 -2.68 12.12 -0.76
C ARG A 81 -2.15 10.95 -1.56
N SER A 82 -1.14 10.30 -0.99
CA SER A 82 -0.58 9.10 -1.58
C SER A 82 0.01 8.15 -0.56
N ALA A 83 -0.06 6.87 -0.85
CA ALA A 83 0.62 5.81 -0.12
C ALA A 83 1.26 4.82 -1.10
N GLU A 84 2.46 4.34 -0.79
CA GLU A 84 3.17 3.38 -1.63
C GLU A 84 2.92 1.94 -1.17
N GLY A 85 2.93 1.02 -2.13
CA GLY A 85 2.86 -0.42 -1.89
C GLY A 85 3.97 -1.13 -2.65
N THR A 86 4.41 -2.27 -2.12
CA THR A 86 5.33 -3.19 -2.80
C THR A 86 4.69 -4.57 -2.85
N THR A 87 4.79 -5.25 -4.00
CA THR A 87 4.21 -6.57 -4.17
C THR A 87 5.04 -7.68 -3.52
N ASP A 88 4.34 -8.68 -2.99
CA ASP A 88 4.91 -9.91 -2.46
C ASP A 88 5.30 -10.91 -3.57
N ALA A 89 5.73 -12.12 -3.18
CA ALA A 89 6.13 -13.18 -4.12
C ALA A 89 5.01 -13.63 -5.09
N ALA A 90 3.74 -13.44 -4.71
CA ALA A 90 2.59 -13.74 -5.55
C ALA A 90 2.17 -12.54 -6.42
N GLY A 91 2.94 -11.45 -6.41
CA GLY A 91 2.63 -10.23 -7.13
C GLY A 91 1.51 -9.42 -6.48
N LYS A 92 1.19 -9.67 -5.21
CA LYS A 92 0.08 -9.00 -4.50
C LYS A 92 0.58 -7.91 -3.59
N TYR A 93 -0.17 -6.82 -3.48
CA TYR A 93 0.09 -5.76 -2.51
C TYR A 93 -1.14 -5.50 -1.65
N ARG A 94 -0.90 -4.91 -0.48
CA ARG A 94 -1.91 -4.28 0.37
C ARG A 94 -1.39 -2.90 0.77
N ILE A 95 -2.17 -1.86 0.50
CA ILE A 95 -1.88 -0.48 0.91
C ILE A 95 -2.92 -0.06 1.93
N GLU A 96 -2.47 0.44 3.07
CA GLU A 96 -3.32 1.09 4.06
C GLU A 96 -3.42 2.58 3.73
N LEU A 97 -4.65 3.10 3.63
CA LEU A 97 -4.92 4.52 3.55
C LEU A 97 -5.58 4.96 4.85
N VAL A 98 -4.79 5.61 5.68
CA VAL A 98 -5.24 6.24 6.92
C VAL A 98 -6.05 7.51 6.63
N ASP A 99 -6.82 7.96 7.61
CA ASP A 99 -7.58 9.22 7.54
C ASP A 99 -8.65 9.17 6.44
N ASN A 100 -9.72 8.39 6.65
CA ASN A 100 -10.80 8.28 5.68
C ASN A 100 -11.51 9.62 5.44
N ARG A 101 -11.46 10.09 4.18
CA ARG A 101 -12.14 11.31 3.69
C ARG A 101 -13.38 11.02 2.86
N GLY A 102 -13.80 9.76 2.80
CA GLY A 102 -15.01 9.31 2.13
C GLY A 102 -15.08 9.71 0.65
N ALA A 103 -16.22 10.29 0.26
CA ALA A 103 -16.57 10.57 -1.14
C ALA A 103 -15.94 11.84 -1.73
N GLU A 104 -15.09 12.55 -0.99
CA GLU A 104 -14.44 13.79 -1.44
C GLU A 104 -13.27 13.53 -2.41
N GLU A 105 -12.77 12.30 -2.48
CA GLU A 105 -11.59 11.95 -3.26
C GLU A 105 -11.87 10.88 -4.32
N VAL A 106 -11.22 11.04 -5.46
CA VAL A 106 -11.09 10.00 -6.48
C VAL A 106 -9.71 9.38 -6.33
N CYS A 107 -9.67 8.11 -5.92
CA CYS A 107 -8.43 7.39 -5.69
C CYS A 107 -8.15 6.36 -6.80
N SER A 108 -6.88 6.22 -7.16
CA SER A 108 -6.41 5.20 -8.10
C SER A 108 -5.07 4.66 -7.68
N VAL A 109 -4.86 3.36 -7.83
CA VAL A 109 -3.53 2.77 -7.72
C VAL A 109 -2.84 2.90 -9.07
N ALA A 110 -1.63 3.44 -9.11
CA ALA A 110 -0.81 3.57 -10.31
C ALA A 110 0.48 2.73 -10.21
N LEU A 111 0.92 2.19 -11.34
CA LEU A 111 2.22 1.51 -11.46
C LEU A 111 3.36 2.51 -11.27
N VAL A 112 4.34 2.17 -10.42
CA VAL A 112 5.56 2.99 -10.21
C VAL A 112 6.76 2.37 -10.90
N SER A 113 7.13 1.14 -10.55
CA SER A 113 8.29 0.46 -11.14
C SER A 113 8.21 -1.05 -11.05
N SER A 114 8.86 -1.75 -11.97
CA SER A 114 9.07 -3.20 -11.95
C SER A 114 10.55 -3.52 -11.72
N PRO A 115 10.89 -4.50 -10.86
CA PRO A 115 12.26 -4.97 -10.70
C PRO A 115 12.64 -6.02 -11.75
N VAL A 116 11.70 -6.49 -12.59
CA VAL A 116 11.94 -7.55 -13.57
C VAL A 116 12.54 -6.96 -14.85
N PRO A 117 13.77 -7.34 -15.23
CA PRO A 117 14.37 -6.88 -16.48
C PRO A 117 13.53 -7.28 -17.69
N GLY A 118 13.27 -6.32 -18.58
CA GLY A 118 12.47 -6.51 -19.78
C GLY A 118 10.97 -6.70 -19.55
N CYS A 119 10.46 -6.29 -18.38
CA CYS A 119 9.04 -6.19 -18.09
C CYS A 119 8.73 -5.00 -17.18
N ALA A 120 8.98 -3.79 -17.68
CA ALA A 120 8.85 -2.54 -16.93
C ALA A 120 8.17 -1.40 -17.71
N GLU A 121 7.80 -1.63 -18.97
CA GLU A 121 7.05 -0.67 -19.78
C GLU A 121 5.61 -0.53 -19.25
N LYS A 122 5.13 0.71 -19.12
CA LYS A 122 3.76 1.01 -18.73
C LYS A 122 2.96 1.41 -19.96
N GLU A 123 1.76 0.87 -20.11
CA GLU A 123 0.83 1.35 -21.13
C GLU A 123 0.02 2.53 -20.59
N VAL A 124 0.15 3.67 -21.27
CA VAL A 124 -0.58 4.90 -20.89
C VAL A 124 -2.08 4.62 -20.91
N GLY A 125 -2.76 4.92 -19.81
CA GLY A 125 -4.20 4.71 -19.67
C GLY A 125 -4.58 3.33 -19.12
N ARG A 126 -3.64 2.39 -19.06
CA ARG A 126 -3.80 1.08 -18.39
C ARG A 126 -2.82 0.88 -17.23
N ASP A 127 -2.07 1.92 -16.89
CA ASP A 127 -1.10 1.97 -15.80
C ASP A 127 -1.72 2.28 -14.44
N ARG A 128 -3.07 2.40 -14.37
CA ARG A 128 -3.82 2.77 -13.18
C ARG A 128 -5.14 2.01 -13.04
N ALA A 129 -5.56 1.77 -11.80
CA ALA A 129 -6.83 1.16 -11.44
C ALA A 129 -7.54 2.01 -10.38
N GLN A 130 -8.75 2.47 -10.68
CA GLN A 130 -9.55 3.26 -9.75
C GLN A 130 -10.10 2.38 -8.61
N VAL A 131 -10.18 2.93 -7.40
CA VAL A 131 -10.79 2.29 -6.24
C VAL A 131 -11.76 3.23 -5.55
N SER A 132 -12.92 2.72 -5.15
CA SER A 132 -13.96 3.48 -4.46
C SER A 132 -13.78 3.38 -2.96
N LEU A 133 -13.39 4.48 -2.31
CA LEU A 133 -13.11 4.54 -0.87
C LEU A 133 -14.28 5.11 -0.07
N PHE A 134 -15.45 4.49 -0.19
CA PHE A 134 -16.63 4.80 0.64
C PHE A 134 -17.31 3.52 1.09
N THR A 135 -17.96 3.56 2.26
CA THR A 135 -18.75 2.44 2.78
C THR A 135 -20.24 2.67 2.54
N ASP A 136 -20.93 1.68 1.99
CA ASP A 136 -22.39 1.68 1.84
C ASP A 136 -22.91 0.26 2.03
N ALA A 137 -23.53 -0.01 3.20
CA ALA A 137 -24.06 -1.32 3.51
C ALA A 137 -25.25 -1.72 2.61
N GLY A 138 -26.03 -0.75 2.13
CA GLY A 138 -27.15 -0.98 1.21
C GLY A 138 -26.70 -1.34 -0.20
N ALA A 139 -25.54 -0.82 -0.63
CA ALA A 139 -24.92 -1.13 -1.91
C ALA A 139 -23.89 -2.28 -1.87
N GLY A 140 -23.76 -2.98 -0.74
CA GLY A 140 -22.84 -4.12 -0.60
C GLY A 140 -21.37 -3.74 -0.36
N LEU A 141 -21.07 -2.48 -0.03
CA LEU A 141 -19.74 -1.95 0.30
C LEU A 141 -19.57 -1.76 1.81
N ALA A 142 -19.93 -2.78 2.60
CA ALA A 142 -19.94 -2.69 4.07
C ALA A 142 -18.55 -2.76 4.72
N THR A 143 -17.53 -3.25 4.00
CA THR A 143 -16.16 -3.39 4.53
C THR A 143 -15.30 -2.18 4.17
N THR A 144 -14.12 -2.05 4.77
CA THR A 144 -13.09 -1.06 4.37
C THR A 144 -12.00 -1.66 3.46
N VAL A 145 -12.18 -2.91 3.02
CA VAL A 145 -11.25 -3.56 2.07
C VAL A 145 -11.75 -3.34 0.65
N ARG A 146 -10.89 -2.80 -0.22
CA ARG A 146 -11.16 -2.56 -1.63
C ARG A 146 -10.16 -3.33 -2.48
N ARG A 147 -10.64 -3.87 -3.60
CA ARG A 147 -9.78 -4.59 -4.55
C ARG A 147 -9.62 -3.75 -5.81
N ALA A 148 -8.39 -3.35 -6.11
CA ALA A 148 -8.05 -2.73 -7.37
C ALA A 148 -7.99 -3.78 -8.49
N ASN A 149 -8.30 -3.37 -9.71
CA ASN A 149 -8.03 -4.21 -10.88
C ASN A 149 -6.53 -4.51 -10.98
N PRO A 150 -6.14 -5.73 -11.39
CA PRO A 150 -4.74 -6.08 -11.64
C PRO A 150 -4.09 -5.13 -12.65
N LEU A 151 -2.83 -4.77 -12.41
CA LEU A 151 -2.06 -3.88 -13.28
C LEU A 151 -0.89 -4.62 -13.93
N GLY A 152 -0.72 -4.44 -15.23
CA GLY A 152 0.30 -5.12 -16.01
C GLY A 152 1.43 -4.21 -16.46
N PHE A 153 2.67 -4.59 -16.21
CA PHE A 153 3.81 -4.07 -16.98
C PHE A 153 3.95 -4.88 -18.26
N LEU A 154 4.30 -4.22 -19.37
CA LEU A 154 4.48 -4.89 -20.66
C LEU A 154 5.87 -5.50 -20.75
N LYS A 155 5.93 -6.73 -21.27
CA LYS A 155 7.20 -7.38 -21.64
C LYS A 155 7.74 -6.76 -22.93
N ASP A 156 9.03 -6.44 -22.97
CA ASP A 156 9.68 -5.79 -24.12
C ASP A 156 9.47 -6.59 -25.42
N LYS A 157 9.61 -7.92 -25.32
CA LYS A 157 9.39 -8.87 -26.41
C LYS A 157 8.30 -9.86 -26.02
N PRO A 158 7.15 -9.88 -26.71
CA PRO A 158 6.12 -10.88 -26.49
C PRO A 158 6.67 -12.30 -26.65
N LEU A 159 6.06 -13.27 -25.95
CA LEU A 159 6.39 -14.68 -26.15
C LEU A 159 6.00 -15.13 -27.57
N ALA A 160 6.77 -16.07 -28.12
CA ALA A 160 6.56 -16.55 -29.50
C ALA A 160 5.17 -17.17 -29.74
N ASN A 161 4.56 -17.74 -28.71
CA ASN A 161 3.24 -18.37 -28.78
C ASN A 161 2.07 -17.42 -28.46
N CYS A 162 2.30 -16.11 -28.31
CA CYS A 162 1.24 -15.16 -27.96
C CYS A 162 0.08 -15.14 -28.98
N GLY A 163 0.35 -15.34 -30.27
CA GLY A 163 -0.72 -15.46 -31.27
C GLY A 163 -1.71 -16.61 -30.97
N GLN A 164 -1.20 -17.76 -30.53
CA GLN A 164 -2.04 -18.91 -30.13
C GLN A 164 -2.77 -18.62 -28.82
N ILE A 165 -2.09 -17.99 -27.85
CA ILE A 165 -2.69 -17.60 -26.57
C ILE A 165 -3.87 -16.67 -26.82
N LEU A 166 -3.66 -15.55 -27.52
CA LEU A 166 -4.71 -14.58 -27.82
C LEU A 166 -5.87 -15.18 -28.64
N SER A 167 -5.56 -16.09 -29.56
CA SER A 167 -6.60 -16.82 -30.30
C SER A 167 -7.49 -17.67 -29.38
N SER A 168 -6.93 -18.24 -28.31
CA SER A 168 -7.72 -18.99 -27.31
C SER A 168 -8.70 -18.11 -26.52
N TYR A 169 -8.47 -16.79 -26.50
CA TYR A 169 -9.39 -15.78 -25.95
C TYR A 169 -10.32 -15.18 -27.02
N ALA A 170 -10.42 -15.79 -28.21
CA ALA A 170 -11.20 -15.31 -29.35
C ALA A 170 -10.77 -13.95 -29.91
N LEU A 171 -9.53 -13.52 -29.66
CA LEU A 171 -8.98 -12.25 -30.15
C LEU A 171 -8.23 -12.37 -31.50
N GLY A 172 -8.22 -13.56 -32.12
CA GLY A 172 -7.53 -13.81 -33.39
C GLY A 172 -8.31 -13.43 -34.65
N SER A 173 -9.57 -13.00 -34.54
CA SER A 173 -10.47 -12.85 -35.69
C SER A 173 -11.64 -11.88 -35.44
N ALA A 174 -11.39 -10.71 -34.86
CA ALA A 174 -12.40 -9.65 -34.91
C ALA A 174 -12.40 -9.05 -36.33
N PRO A 175 -13.54 -9.00 -37.06
CA PRO A 175 -13.62 -8.17 -38.24
C PRO A 175 -13.41 -6.72 -37.81
N SER A 176 -12.54 -6.00 -38.53
CA SER A 176 -12.51 -4.55 -38.47
C SER A 176 -13.90 -4.04 -38.88
N TYR A 177 -14.68 -3.56 -37.92
CA TYR A 177 -15.93 -2.84 -38.19
C TYR A 177 -15.63 -1.36 -38.48
#